data_AF-A0A935SLQ8-F1
#
_entry.id   AF-A0A935SLQ8-F1
#
_cell.length_a   1.000
_cell.length_b   1.000
_cell.length_c   1.000
_cell.angle_alpha   90.00
_cell.angle_beta   90.00
_cell.angle_gamma   90.00
#
_symmetry.space_group_name_H-M   'P 1'
#
loop_
_entity.id
_entity.type
_entity.pdbx_description
1 polymer ?
#
loop_
_entity_poly.entity_id
_entity_poly.type
_entity_poly.pdbx_seq_one_letter_code
_entity_poly.pdbx_strand_id
1 'polypeptide(L)'
;MDLPDDFPVETDEFLSVQIAGGSGTAERFLLIGRPSEGRVRVREWSTHTYNSVGADFDISPAELLEDIETSYAAGLGVRPELYRIRLWLA
;
A
#
# COMPACT_ATOMS: atom_id res chain seq x y z
N MET A 1 7.54 -21.83 9.14
CA MET A 1 8.09 -20.57 8.62
C MET A 1 7.26 -19.50 9.29
N ASP A 2 7.73 -19.00 10.42
CA ASP A 2 7.02 -17.99 11.20
C ASP A 2 7.05 -16.67 10.43
N LEU A 3 5.87 -16.11 10.18
CA LEU A 3 5.74 -14.73 9.73
C LEU A 3 6.17 -13.83 10.90
N PRO A 4 6.95 -12.75 10.68
CA PRO A 4 7.28 -11.82 11.75
C PRO A 4 5.99 -11.22 12.34
N ASP A 5 5.84 -11.31 13.66
CA ASP A 5 4.69 -10.91 14.50
C ASP A 5 4.26 -9.42 14.38
N ASP A 6 4.96 -8.61 13.59
CA ASP A 6 4.79 -7.15 13.57
C ASP A 6 3.68 -6.63 12.63
N PHE A 7 2.90 -7.51 11.98
CA PHE A 7 1.79 -7.11 11.13
C PHE A 7 0.55 -7.98 11.38
N PRO A 8 -0.37 -7.57 12.26
CA PRO A 8 -1.63 -8.28 12.41
C PRO A 8 -2.40 -8.25 11.09
N VAL A 9 -2.76 -9.44 10.60
CA VAL A 9 -3.38 -9.66 9.27
C VAL A 9 -4.86 -9.20 9.24
N GLU A 10 -5.47 -8.93 10.40
CA GLU A 10 -6.86 -8.49 10.51
C GLU A 10 -7.07 -7.57 11.73
N THR A 11 -6.62 -6.31 11.64
CA THR A 11 -7.03 -5.24 12.55
C THR A 11 -7.45 -4.02 11.73
N ASP A 12 -8.35 -3.19 12.26
CA ASP A 12 -8.72 -1.86 11.69
C ASP A 12 -7.52 -0.88 11.62
N GLU A 13 -6.30 -1.37 11.80
CA GLU A 13 -5.04 -0.64 11.83
C GLU A 13 -4.42 -0.49 10.45
N PHE A 14 -4.75 -1.37 9.49
CA PHE A 14 -4.17 -1.36 8.14
C PHE A 14 -5.22 -1.39 7.03
N LEU A 15 -4.95 -0.62 5.97
CA LEU A 15 -5.66 -0.67 4.71
C LEU A 15 -4.84 -1.44 3.68
N SER A 16 -5.39 -2.54 3.18
CA SER A 16 -4.82 -3.25 2.03
C SER A 16 -5.14 -2.51 0.74
N VAL A 17 -4.11 -2.15 -0.01
CA VAL A 17 -4.22 -1.52 -1.33
C VAL A 17 -3.53 -2.40 -2.37
N GLN A 18 -4.19 -2.65 -3.49
CA GLN A 18 -3.66 -3.32 -4.66
C GLN A 18 -3.62 -2.32 -5.81
N ILE A 19 -2.48 -2.24 -6.48
CA ILE A 19 -2.27 -1.45 -7.69
C ILE A 19 -1.88 -2.42 -8.79
N ALA A 20 -2.75 -2.59 -9.78
CA ALA A 20 -2.54 -3.51 -10.89
C ALA A 20 -1.29 -3.15 -11.67
N GLY A 21 -0.61 -4.18 -12.19
CA GLY A 21 0.52 -4.03 -13.09
C GLY A 21 0.07 -3.60 -14.49
N GLY A 22 0.97 -2.95 -15.21
CA GLY A 22 0.82 -2.57 -16.62
C GLY A 22 1.89 -3.23 -17.49
N SER A 23 1.98 -2.81 -18.75
CA SER A 23 3.04 -3.29 -19.65
C SER A 23 4.42 -2.87 -19.15
N GLY A 24 5.11 -3.79 -18.46
CA GLY A 24 6.46 -3.58 -17.91
C GLY A 24 6.49 -3.10 -16.45
N THR A 25 5.34 -2.94 -15.79
CA THR A 25 5.26 -2.61 -14.35
C THR A 25 4.64 -3.77 -13.58
N ALA A 26 5.29 -4.16 -12.48
CA ALA A 26 4.76 -5.18 -11.59
C ALA A 26 3.51 -4.66 -10.89
N GLU A 27 2.56 -5.56 -10.63
CA GLU A 27 1.47 -5.27 -9.70
C GLU A 27 2.04 -5.13 -8.29
N ARG A 28 1.52 -4.16 -7.53
CA ARG A 28 1.95 -3.80 -6.17
C ARG A 28 0.84 -4.09 -5.17
N PHE A 29 1.23 -4.57 -4.01
CA PHE A 29 0.35 -4.83 -2.87
C PHE A 29 0.91 -4.06 -1.67
N LEU A 30 0.10 -3.18 -1.08
CA LEU A 30 0.48 -2.34 0.04
C LEU A 30 -0.40 -2.68 1.24
N LEU A 31 0.20 -2.78 2.42
CA LEU A 31 -0.49 -2.63 3.69
C LEU A 31 -0.14 -1.27 4.25
N ILE A 32 -1.15 -0.41 4.40
CA ILE A 32 -0.99 1.00 4.76
C ILE A 32 -1.56 1.21 6.16
N GLY A 33 -0.71 1.58 7.12
CA GLY A 33 -1.14 1.89 8.48
C GLY A 33 -2.00 3.16 8.55
N ARG A 34 -2.49 3.51 9.74
CA ARG A 34 -3.09 4.84 9.98
C ARG A 34 -2.00 5.93 9.98
N PRO A 35 -2.28 7.13 9.44
CA PRO A 35 -1.40 8.27 9.62
C PRO A 35 -1.15 8.56 11.11
N SER A 36 0.11 8.76 11.48
CA SER A 36 0.55 9.15 12.82
C SER A 36 1.78 10.04 12.73
N GLU A 37 1.79 11.16 13.46
CA GLU A 37 2.92 12.11 13.50
C GLU A 37 3.39 12.57 12.09
N GLY A 38 2.46 12.71 11.14
CA GLY A 38 2.74 13.14 9.77
C GLY A 38 3.38 12.07 8.87
N ARG A 39 3.44 10.81 9.32
CA ARG A 39 3.91 9.67 8.54
C ARG A 39 2.87 8.56 8.50
N VAL A 40 3.02 7.68 7.53
CA VAL A 40 2.28 6.42 7.45
C VAL A 40 3.28 5.28 7.20
N ARG A 41 3.13 4.21 7.97
CA ARG A 41 3.92 3.00 7.79
C ARG A 41 3.31 2.15 6.68
N VAL A 42 4.14 1.70 5.76
CA VAL A 42 3.74 0.90 4.61
C VAL A 42 4.59 -0.36 4.56
N ARG A 43 3.94 -1.50 4.29
CA ARG A 43 4.61 -2.71 3.82
C ARG A 43 4.21 -2.99 2.38
N GLU A 44 5.19 -3.14 1.51
CA GLU A 44 4.99 -3.35 0.08
C GLU A 44 5.49 -4.71 -0.40
N TRP A 45 4.69 -5.33 -1.26
CA TRP A 45 5.08 -6.44 -2.11
C TRP A 45 4.79 -6.11 -3.57
N SER A 46 5.41 -6.87 -4.47
CA SER A 46 5.04 -6.91 -5.87
C SER A 46 4.77 -8.35 -6.30
N THR A 47 4.26 -8.55 -7.51
CA THR A 47 4.18 -9.89 -8.12
C THR A 47 5.51 -10.63 -8.20
N HIS A 48 6.65 -9.94 -8.07
CA HIS A 48 7.98 -10.55 -8.02
C HIS A 48 8.44 -10.89 -6.59
N THR A 49 7.81 -10.32 -5.56
CA THR A 49 8.27 -10.41 -4.17
C THR A 49 7.20 -10.89 -3.20
N TYR A 50 6.01 -11.30 -3.67
CA TYR A 50 4.87 -11.67 -2.82
C TYR A 50 5.14 -12.83 -1.85
N ASN A 51 6.13 -13.68 -2.12
CA ASN A 51 6.56 -14.79 -1.27
C ASN A 51 7.71 -14.42 -0.31
N SER A 52 8.00 -13.13 -0.15
CA SER A 52 9.01 -12.59 0.76
C SER A 52 8.38 -11.79 1.91
N VAL A 53 9.20 -11.31 2.84
CA VAL A 53 8.76 -10.53 4.02
C VAL A 53 8.12 -9.18 3.65
N GLY A 54 8.28 -8.70 2.42
CA GLY A 54 7.83 -7.37 2.00
C GLY A 54 8.83 -6.29 2.39
N ALA A 55 8.76 -5.14 1.74
CA ALA A 55 9.59 -3.98 2.03
C ALA A 55 8.83 -3.01 2.96
N ASP A 56 9.37 -2.75 4.15
CA ASP A 56 8.83 -1.80 5.10
C ASP A 56 9.44 -0.41 4.90
N PHE A 57 8.60 0.63 4.90
CA PHE A 57 9.05 2.01 4.89
C PHE A 57 7.99 2.95 5.48
N ASP A 58 8.45 4.13 5.92
CA ASP A 58 7.57 5.22 6.35
C ASP A 58 7.60 6.35 5.32
N ILE A 59 6.44 6.84 4.94
CA ILE A 59 6.27 7.90 3.93
C ILE A 59 5.27 8.95 4.45
N SER A 60 5.26 10.16 3.91
CA SER A 60 4.17 11.09 4.24
C SER A 60 2.85 10.63 3.61
N PRO A 61 1.69 10.87 4.26
CA PRO A 61 0.39 10.54 3.67
C PRO A 61 0.14 11.20 2.31
N ALA A 62 0.64 12.43 2.13
CA ALA A 62 0.49 13.18 0.87
C ALA A 62 1.30 12.55 -0.28
N GLU A 63 2.56 12.21 -0.04
CA GLU A 63 3.41 11.55 -1.05
C GLU A 63 2.86 10.17 -1.42
N LEU A 64 2.37 9.40 -0.44
CA LEU A 64 1.75 8.10 -0.72
C LEU A 64 0.48 8.23 -1.55
N LEU A 65 -0.37 9.23 -1.24
CA LEU A 65 -1.57 9.47 -2.01
C LEU A 65 -1.22 9.90 -3.45
N GLU A 66 -0.24 10.76 -3.64
CA GLU A 66 0.22 11.20 -4.97
C GLU A 66 0.73 10.02 -5.82
N ASP A 67 1.48 9.08 -5.24
CA ASP A 67 1.95 7.86 -5.91
C ASP A 67 0.77 6.98 -6.38
N ILE A 68 -0.23 6.79 -5.52
CA ILE A 68 -1.43 6.01 -5.85
C ILE A 68 -2.27 6.72 -6.92
N GLU A 69 -2.43 8.03 -6.83
CA GLU A 69 -3.16 8.85 -7.81
C GLU A 69 -2.47 8.86 -9.17
N THR A 70 -1.14 8.89 -9.19
CA THR A 70 -0.34 8.78 -10.42
C THR A 70 -0.56 7.43 -11.08
N SER A 71 -0.56 6.34 -10.30
CA SER A 71 -0.86 4.99 -10.79
C SER A 71 -2.27 4.89 -11.38
N TYR A 72 -3.25 5.45 -10.69
CA TYR A 72 -4.64 5.51 -11.17
C TYR A 72 -4.77 6.35 -12.45
N ALA A 73 -4.11 7.51 -12.52
CA ALA A 73 -4.10 8.39 -13.69
C ALA A 73 -3.41 7.74 -14.90
N ALA A 74 -2.43 6.86 -14.67
CA ALA A 74 -1.83 6.02 -15.70
C ALA A 74 -2.74 4.89 -16.21
N GLY A 75 -3.97 4.78 -15.69
CA GLY A 75 -4.96 3.78 -16.08
C GLY A 75 -4.79 2.43 -15.39
N LEU A 76 -3.96 2.35 -14.34
CA LEU A 76 -3.82 1.13 -13.56
C LEU A 76 -5.03 0.96 -12.64
N GLY A 77 -5.49 -0.29 -12.49
CA GLY A 77 -6.54 -0.62 -11.53
C GLY A 77 -6.05 -0.43 -10.10
N VAL A 78 -6.79 0.33 -9.29
CA VAL A 78 -6.50 0.53 -7.87
C VAL A 78 -7.66 -0.02 -7.04
N ARG A 79 -7.35 -0.82 -6.02
CA ARG A 79 -8.32 -1.37 -5.07
C ARG A 79 -7.84 -1.16 -3.64
N PRO A 80 -8.71 -0.78 -2.69
CA PRO A 80 -10.08 -0.32 -2.90
C PRO A 80 -10.13 1.00 -3.69
N GLU A 81 -11.33 1.56 -3.87
CA GLU A 81 -11.51 2.80 -4.60
C GLU A 81 -10.69 3.94 -4.00
N LEU A 82 -10.18 4.82 -4.86
CA LEU A 82 -9.34 5.95 -4.47
C LEU A 82 -9.97 6.83 -3.36
N TYR A 83 -11.29 6.96 -3.36
CA TYR A 83 -12.01 7.67 -2.30
C TYR A 83 -11.79 7.06 -0.90
N ARG A 84 -11.80 5.73 -0.78
CA ARG A 84 -11.55 5.04 0.49
C ARG A 84 -10.11 5.22 0.95
N ILE A 85 -9.15 5.23 0.02
CA ILE A 85 -7.73 5.48 0.30
C ILE A 85 -7.54 6.92 0.81
N ARG A 86 -8.19 7.90 0.17
CA ARG A 86 -8.18 9.30 0.64
C ARG A 86 -8.74 9.45 2.05
N LEU A 87 -9.86 8.79 2.36
CA LEU A 87 -10.42 8.81 3.73
C LEU A 87 -9.50 8.14 4.75
N TRP A 88 -8.70 7.17 4.33
CA TRP A 88 -7.77 6.47 5.21
C TRP A 88 -6.53 7.32 5.55
N LEU A 89 -6.05 8.10 4.58
CA LEU A 89 -4.85 8.94 4.68
C LEU A 89 -5.13 10.37 5.17
N ALA A 90 -6.40 10.71 5.42
CA ALA A 90 -6.83 12.03 5.88
C ALA A 90 -6.50 12.32 7.36
#